data_AF-A0A536VH08-F1
#
_entry.id   AF-A0A536VH08-F1
#
_cell.length_a   1.000
_cell.length_b   1.000
_cell.length_c   1.000
_cell.angle_alpha   90.00
_cell.angle_beta   90.00
_cell.angle_gamma   90.00
#
_symmetry.space_group_name_H-M   'P 1'
#
loop_
_entity.id
_entity.type
_entity.pdbx_description
1 polymer ?
#
loop_
_entity_poly.entity_id
_entity_poly.type
_entity_poly.pdbx_seq_one_letter_code
_entity_poly.pdbx_strand_id
1 'polypeptide(L)'
;MTRTHSERAVAFWLLTCCALLFAMVVVGGVTRLTHSGLSIVEWQPIVGALPPLDDAGWQETFGKYKQTPEYRLVNPGMSLEGFKSIFWWEYAHRLLGRAIGAAFLLPLLWFALRRRIPRGLTWKLGGIFALGALQGALGWYMVQSGLVDNPRVSQYRLTAHLG
;
A
#
# COMPACT_ATOMS: atom_id res chain seq x y z
N MET A 1 -26.56 -16.31 23.35
CA MET A 1 -25.25 -15.76 23.78
C MET A 1 -25.23 -14.26 23.52
N THR A 2 -25.35 -13.45 24.57
CA THR A 2 -25.20 -11.98 24.49
C THR A 2 -23.72 -11.64 24.44
N ARG A 3 -23.19 -11.31 23.25
CA ARG A 3 -21.81 -10.81 23.11
C ARG A 3 -21.63 -9.56 23.97
N THR A 4 -20.56 -9.51 24.74
CA THR A 4 -20.18 -8.33 25.55
C THR A 4 -19.89 -7.13 24.64
N HIS A 5 -20.01 -5.90 25.16
CA HIS A 5 -19.66 -4.68 24.40
C HIS A 5 -18.23 -4.73 23.82
N SER A 6 -17.30 -5.37 24.53
CA SER A 6 -15.92 -5.56 24.07
C SER A 6 -15.82 -6.46 22.84
N GLU A 7 -16.57 -7.56 22.79
CA GLU A 7 -16.56 -8.48 21.66
C GLU A 7 -17.18 -7.86 20.41
N ARG A 8 -18.22 -7.03 20.58
CA ARG A 8 -18.81 -6.26 19.47
C ARG A 8 -17.80 -5.25 18.90
N ALA A 9 -17.07 -4.55 19.76
CA ALA A 9 -16.05 -3.60 19.32
C ALA A 9 -14.90 -4.28 18.54
N VAL A 10 -14.42 -5.44 19.04
CA VAL A 10 -13.41 -6.24 18.33
C VAL A 10 -13.95 -6.75 16.98
N ALA A 11 -15.20 -7.21 16.93
CA ALA A 11 -15.81 -7.68 15.68
C ALA A 11 -15.94 -6.55 14.64
N PHE A 12 -16.42 -5.36 15.04
CA PHE A 12 -16.49 -4.20 14.14
C PHE A 12 -15.12 -3.78 13.65
N TRP A 13 -14.11 -3.74 14.54
CA TRP A 13 -12.74 -3.45 14.15
C TRP A 13 -12.21 -4.44 13.10
N LEU A 14 -12.38 -5.75 13.31
CA LEU A 14 -11.94 -6.76 12.35
C LEU A 14 -12.70 -6.65 11.02
N LEU A 15 -14.01 -6.37 11.04
CA LEU A 15 -14.79 -6.13 9.82
C LEU A 15 -14.31 -4.90 9.05
N THR A 16 -13.97 -3.81 9.76
CA THR A 16 -13.36 -2.63 9.14
C THR A 16 -12.02 -2.98 8.50
N CYS A 17 -11.17 -3.77 9.16
CA CYS A 17 -9.91 -4.24 8.57
C CYS A 17 -10.16 -5.06 7.30
N CYS A 18 -11.14 -5.97 7.29
CA CYS A 18 -11.49 -6.73 6.09
C CYS A 18 -11.97 -5.83 4.94
N ALA A 19 -12.80 -4.82 5.23
CA ALA A 19 -13.28 -3.88 4.21
C ALA A 19 -12.13 -3.05 3.63
N LEU A 20 -11.18 -2.60 4.46
CA LEU A 20 -10.00 -1.88 4.00
C LEU A 20 -9.08 -2.78 3.17
N LEU A 21 -8.88 -4.03 3.56
CA LEU A 21 -8.11 -5.00 2.77
C LEU A 21 -8.76 -5.27 1.41
N PHE A 22 -10.08 -5.38 1.35
CA PHE A 22 -10.80 -5.49 0.08
C PHE A 22 -10.56 -4.27 -0.80
N ALA A 23 -10.67 -3.06 -0.25
CA ALA A 23 -10.36 -1.83 -0.98
C ALA A 23 -8.90 -1.81 -1.47
N MET A 24 -7.95 -2.28 -0.66
CA MET A 24 -6.53 -2.39 -1.04
C MET A 24 -6.33 -3.28 -2.26
N VAL A 25 -7.00 -4.43 -2.30
CA VAL A 25 -6.93 -5.35 -3.45
C VAL A 25 -7.51 -4.69 -4.71
N VAL A 26 -8.64 -4.00 -4.60
CA VAL A 26 -9.27 -3.32 -5.75
C VAL A 26 -8.37 -2.20 -6.27
N VAL A 27 -7.93 -1.28 -5.39
CA VAL A 27 -7.08 -0.15 -5.77
C VAL A 27 -5.73 -0.62 -6.31
N GLY A 28 -5.12 -1.64 -5.70
CA GLY A 28 -3.89 -2.26 -6.19
C GLY A 28 -4.08 -2.93 -7.55
N GLY A 29 -5.23 -3.57 -7.78
CA GLY A 29 -5.62 -4.12 -9.08
C GLY A 29 -5.69 -3.06 -10.16
N VAL A 30 -6.37 -1.94 -9.89
CA VAL A 30 -6.43 -0.79 -10.81
C VAL A 30 -5.04 -0.22 -11.06
N THR A 31 -4.22 -0.07 -10.01
CA THR A 31 -2.84 0.45 -10.11
C THR A 31 -2.01 -0.40 -11.07
N ARG A 32 -2.17 -1.73 -11.00
CA ARG A 32 -1.48 -2.65 -11.89
C ARG A 32 -1.99 -2.58 -13.32
N LEU A 33 -3.31 -2.57 -13.52
CA LEU A 33 -3.92 -2.54 -14.86
C LEU A 33 -3.66 -1.22 -15.59
N THR A 34 -3.48 -0.14 -14.85
CA THR A 34 -3.15 1.20 -15.38
C THR A 34 -1.64 1.44 -15.54
N HIS A 35 -0.79 0.44 -15.25
CA HIS A 35 0.66 0.59 -15.31
C HIS A 35 1.19 1.75 -14.44
N SER A 36 0.50 2.06 -13.36
CA SER A 36 0.84 3.18 -12.48
C SER A 36 1.84 2.81 -11.39
N GLY A 37 2.16 1.53 -11.19
CA GLY A 37 2.96 1.03 -10.06
C GLY A 37 4.43 1.48 -10.00
N LEU A 38 4.91 2.28 -10.96
CA LEU A 38 6.26 2.85 -11.02
C LEU A 38 6.25 4.38 -11.20
N SER A 39 5.11 5.04 -10.98
CA SER A 39 4.96 6.48 -11.09
C SER A 39 5.62 7.25 -9.94
N ILE A 40 5.73 6.63 -8.76
CA ILE A 40 6.38 7.20 -7.56
C ILE A 40 7.71 6.48 -7.32
N VAL A 41 8.76 7.08 -7.87
CA VAL A 41 10.14 6.55 -7.86
C VAL A 41 10.79 6.62 -6.49
N GLU A 42 10.46 7.64 -5.71
CA GLU A 42 11.07 7.85 -4.39
C GLU A 42 10.32 7.11 -3.29
N TRP A 43 11.09 6.41 -2.45
CA TRP A 43 10.55 5.82 -1.24
C TRP A 43 10.73 6.76 -0.05
N GLN A 44 9.67 7.49 0.25
CA GLN A 44 9.60 8.35 1.44
C GLN A 44 8.43 7.89 2.34
N PRO A 45 8.69 7.11 3.39
CA PRO A 45 7.63 6.49 4.21
C PRO A 45 6.80 7.52 4.99
N ILE A 46 7.48 8.56 5.47
CA ILE A 46 6.92 9.61 6.33
C ILE A 46 6.66 10.88 5.52
N VAL A 47 7.66 11.37 4.77
CA VAL A 47 7.56 12.63 3.99
C VAL A 47 6.75 12.46 2.69
N GLY A 48 6.81 11.28 2.06
CA GLY A 48 6.01 10.96 0.85
C GLY A 48 4.56 10.58 1.16
N ALA A 49 4.04 11.01 2.30
CA ALA A 49 2.61 11.00 2.60
C ALA A 49 1.88 12.20 1.99
N LEU A 50 2.61 13.25 1.58
CA LEU A 50 2.04 14.40 0.89
C LEU A 50 2.36 14.31 -0.61
N PRO A 51 1.37 14.50 -1.50
CA PRO A 51 1.61 14.62 -2.93
C PRO A 51 2.28 15.98 -3.23
N PRO A 52 2.83 16.19 -4.44
CA PRO A 52 3.31 17.51 -4.85
C PRO A 52 2.19 18.56 -4.69
N LEU A 53 2.50 19.65 -3.98
CA LEU A 53 1.52 20.66 -3.59
C LEU A 53 1.47 21.83 -4.58
N ASP A 54 2.52 22.01 -5.38
CA ASP A 54 2.69 23.09 -6.34
C ASP A 54 3.12 22.56 -7.72
N ASP A 55 3.05 23.43 -8.72
CA ASP A 55 3.41 23.06 -10.10
C ASP A 55 4.89 22.70 -10.24
N ALA A 56 5.78 23.35 -9.46
CA ALA A 56 7.20 23.04 -9.47
C ALA A 56 7.47 21.60 -9.01
N GLY A 57 6.87 21.16 -7.90
CA GLY A 57 7.00 19.79 -7.41
C GLY A 57 6.40 18.76 -8.37
N TRP A 58 5.30 19.09 -9.04
CA TRP A 58 4.73 18.22 -10.09
C TRP A 58 5.70 18.04 -11.26
N GLN A 59 6.33 19.11 -11.74
CA GLN A 59 7.31 19.03 -12.82
C GLN A 59 8.57 18.27 -12.41
N GLU A 60 9.05 18.45 -11.18
CA GLU A 60 10.20 17.71 -10.66
C GLU A 60 9.92 16.20 -10.61
N THR A 61 8.78 15.82 -10.03
CA THR A 61 8.39 14.41 -9.89
C THR A 61 8.17 13.77 -11.27
N PHE A 62 7.55 14.51 -12.19
CA PHE A 62 7.39 14.05 -13.57
C PHE A 62 8.73 13.93 -14.30
N GLY A 63 9.67 14.84 -14.06
CA GLY A 63 11.04 14.76 -14.57
C GLY A 63 11.78 13.51 -14.10
N LYS A 64 11.54 13.07 -12.86
CA LYS A 64 12.06 11.78 -12.34
C LYS A 64 11.36 10.60 -13.03
N TYR A 65 10.04 10.66 -13.20
CA TYR A 65 9.30 9.61 -13.92
C TYR A 65 9.79 9.42 -15.35
N LYS A 66 10.10 10.49 -16.09
CA LYS A 66 10.65 10.44 -17.46
C LYS A 66 11.97 9.66 -17.57
N GLN A 67 12.72 9.54 -16.49
CA GLN A 67 13.98 8.81 -16.45
C GLN A 67 13.78 7.31 -16.26
N THR A 68 12.59 6.88 -15.85
CA THR A 68 12.27 5.47 -15.61
C THR A 68 12.12 4.67 -16.92
N PRO A 69 12.38 3.36 -16.88
CA PRO A 69 12.06 2.47 -18.00
C PRO A 69 10.57 2.49 -18.37
N GLU A 70 9.66 2.67 -17.40
CA GLU A 70 8.21 2.70 -17.62
C GLU A 70 7.81 3.84 -18.58
N TYR A 71 8.33 5.06 -18.36
CA TYR A 71 8.07 6.17 -19.27
C TYR A 71 8.66 5.91 -20.66
N ARG A 72 9.88 5.37 -20.74
CA ARG A 72 10.59 5.17 -22.01
C ARG A 72 9.99 4.05 -22.86
N LEU A 73 9.46 2.99 -22.23
CA LEU A 73 9.02 1.77 -22.91
C LEU A 73 7.50 1.62 -22.99
N VAL A 74 6.75 2.14 -22.00
CA VAL A 74 5.29 1.95 -21.90
C VAL A 74 4.54 3.24 -22.18
N ASN A 75 5.02 4.38 -21.67
CA ASN A 75 4.32 5.67 -21.74
C ASN A 75 5.10 6.78 -22.50
N PRO A 76 5.68 6.51 -23.68
CA PRO A 76 6.48 7.50 -24.40
C PRO A 76 5.62 8.70 -24.82
N GLY A 77 6.09 9.91 -24.50
CA GLY A 77 5.39 11.15 -24.85
C GLY A 77 4.17 11.49 -23.97
N MET A 78 3.97 10.77 -22.86
CA MET A 78 2.92 11.09 -21.88
C MET A 78 3.00 12.55 -21.42
N SER A 79 1.85 13.21 -21.29
CA SER A 79 1.76 14.58 -20.76
C SER A 79 1.82 14.60 -19.22
N LEU A 80 2.03 15.78 -18.63
CA LEU A 80 1.96 15.95 -17.18
C LEU A 80 0.59 15.54 -16.62
N GLU A 81 -0.49 15.80 -17.35
CA GLU A 81 -1.85 15.44 -16.94
C GLU A 81 -2.06 13.91 -16.93
N GLY A 82 -1.54 13.21 -17.95
CA GLY A 82 -1.51 11.75 -17.98
C GLY A 82 -0.70 11.19 -16.81
N PHE A 83 0.45 11.81 -16.49
CA PHE A 83 1.27 11.46 -15.33
C PHE A 83 0.52 11.64 -14.01
N LYS A 84 -0.18 12.78 -13.82
CA LYS A 84 -1.00 13.02 -12.61
C LYS A 84 -2.04 11.92 -12.41
N SER A 85 -2.69 11.45 -13.49
CA SER A 85 -3.67 10.37 -13.43
C SER A 85 -3.09 9.06 -12.89
N ILE A 86 -1.94 8.61 -13.41
CA ILE A 86 -1.29 7.40 -12.91
C ILE A 86 -0.71 7.59 -11.50
N PHE A 87 -0.17 8.77 -11.20
CA PHE A 87 0.37 9.10 -9.89
C PHE A 87 -0.69 8.97 -8.80
N TRP A 88 -1.91 9.45 -9.04
CA TRP A 88 -2.99 9.39 -8.04
C TRP A 88 -3.38 7.97 -7.68
N TRP A 89 -3.37 7.03 -8.63
CA TRP A 89 -3.65 5.62 -8.35
C TRP A 89 -2.60 5.01 -7.44
N GLU A 90 -1.32 5.19 -7.77
CA GLU A 90 -0.24 4.67 -6.95
C GLU A 90 -0.20 5.34 -5.57
N TYR A 91 -0.41 6.66 -5.52
CA TYR A 91 -0.48 7.41 -4.27
C TYR A 91 -1.63 6.92 -3.39
N ALA A 92 -2.84 6.76 -3.93
CA ALA A 92 -3.99 6.25 -3.20
C ALA A 92 -3.74 4.83 -2.67
N HIS A 93 -3.12 3.96 -3.48
CA HIS A 93 -2.74 2.62 -3.08
C HIS A 93 -1.75 2.62 -1.90
N ARG A 94 -0.69 3.44 -1.97
CA ARG A 94 0.31 3.59 -0.90
C ARG A 94 -0.30 4.19 0.37
N LEU A 95 -1.15 5.20 0.23
CA LEU A 95 -1.85 5.83 1.36
C LEU A 95 -2.78 4.85 2.05
N LEU A 96 -3.54 4.06 1.29
CA LEU A 96 -4.42 3.03 1.81
C LEU A 96 -3.64 1.94 2.57
N GLY A 97 -2.50 1.49 2.05
CA GLY A 97 -1.62 0.56 2.76
C GLY A 97 -1.15 1.10 4.12
N ARG A 98 -0.74 2.38 4.19
CA ARG A 98 -0.38 3.05 5.45
C ARG A 98 -1.56 3.13 6.42
N ALA A 99 -2.74 3.51 5.91
CA ALA A 99 -3.97 3.62 6.69
C ALA A 99 -4.38 2.25 7.29
N ILE A 100 -4.26 1.16 6.53
CA ILE A 100 -4.50 -0.21 7.02
C ILE A 100 -3.54 -0.57 8.13
N GLY A 101 -2.25 -0.28 7.95
CA GLY A 101 -1.24 -0.52 8.99
C GLY A 101 -1.60 0.17 10.31
N ALA A 102 -1.99 1.44 10.26
CA ALA A 102 -2.42 2.19 11.45
C ALA A 102 -3.76 1.68 12.03
N ALA A 103 -4.76 1.43 11.18
CA ALA A 103 -6.08 0.94 11.56
C ALA A 103 -6.04 -0.47 12.16
N PHE A 104 -5.01 -1.26 11.84
CA PHE A 104 -4.77 -2.55 12.48
C PHE A 104 -3.95 -2.40 13.77
N LEU A 105 -2.81 -1.70 13.71
CA LEU A 105 -1.86 -1.64 14.82
C LEU A 105 -2.40 -0.89 16.04
N LEU A 106 -3.03 0.28 15.84
CA LEU A 106 -3.47 1.11 16.97
C LEU A 106 -4.54 0.41 17.81
N PRO A 107 -5.62 -0.18 17.24
CA PRO A 107 -6.59 -0.90 18.02
C PRO A 107 -6.02 -2.21 18.59
N LEU A 108 -5.14 -2.92 17.86
CA LEU A 108 -4.47 -4.11 18.39
C LEU A 108 -3.72 -3.80 19.68
N LEU A 109 -2.89 -2.76 19.69
CA LEU A 109 -2.16 -2.32 20.89
C LEU A 109 -3.13 -1.94 22.01
N TRP A 110 -4.17 -1.16 21.70
CA TRP A 110 -5.16 -0.73 22.68
C TRP A 110 -5.92 -1.90 23.33
N PHE A 111 -6.44 -2.83 22.52
CA PHE A 111 -7.17 -4.00 23.01
C PHE A 111 -6.25 -4.96 23.77
N ALA A 112 -5.00 -5.12 23.34
CA ALA A 112 -4.00 -5.95 24.02
C ALA A 112 -3.64 -5.39 25.40
N LEU A 113 -3.35 -4.08 25.49
CA LEU A 113 -3.05 -3.39 26.76
C LEU A 113 -4.21 -3.49 27.75
N ARG A 114 -5.45 -3.41 27.26
CA ARG A 114 -6.67 -3.52 28.07
C ARG A 114 -7.08 -4.96 28.38
N ARG A 115 -6.33 -5.98 27.93
CA ARG A 115 -6.66 -7.42 28.04
C ARG A 115 -8.08 -7.74 27.54
N ARG A 116 -8.54 -7.00 26.52
CA ARG A 116 -9.87 -7.12 25.90
C ARG A 116 -9.90 -8.20 24.80
N ILE A 117 -8.74 -8.74 24.44
CA ILE A 117 -8.57 -9.82 23.46
C ILE A 117 -8.50 -11.16 24.21
N PRO A 118 -9.27 -12.19 23.79
CA PRO A 118 -9.15 -13.54 24.33
C PRO A 118 -7.72 -14.07 24.27
N ARG A 119 -7.29 -14.79 25.32
CA ARG A 119 -5.96 -15.43 25.37
C ARG A 119 -5.76 -16.33 24.14
N GLY A 120 -4.65 -16.13 23.42
CA GLY A 120 -4.32 -16.84 22.17
C GLY A 120 -4.68 -16.09 20.88
N LEU A 121 -5.70 -15.23 20.88
CA LEU A 121 -6.03 -14.42 19.68
C LEU A 121 -5.00 -13.30 19.46
N THR A 122 -4.39 -12.77 20.52
CA THR A 122 -3.33 -11.75 20.42
C THR A 122 -2.12 -12.20 19.59
N TRP A 123 -1.66 -13.45 19.75
CA TRP A 123 -0.55 -14.00 18.95
C TRP A 123 -0.93 -14.24 17.50
N LYS A 124 -2.16 -14.68 17.23
CA LYS A 124 -2.66 -14.79 15.85
C LYS A 124 -2.71 -13.42 15.17
N LEU A 125 -3.24 -12.41 15.85
CA LEU A 125 -3.30 -11.03 15.32
C LEU A 125 -1.91 -10.41 15.15
N GLY A 126 -0.99 -10.68 16.08
CA GLY A 126 0.42 -10.28 15.95
C GLY A 126 1.10 -10.95 14.75
N GLY A 127 0.85 -12.23 14.51
CA GLY A 127 1.32 -12.94 13.32
C GLY A 127 0.77 -12.35 12.02
N ILE A 128 -0.54 -12.06 11.97
CA ILE A 128 -1.17 -11.39 10.82
C ILE A 128 -0.53 -10.02 10.56
N PHE A 129 -0.27 -9.23 11.60
CA PHE A 129 0.42 -7.96 11.45
C PHE A 129 1.84 -8.12 10.89
N ALA A 130 2.59 -9.10 11.39
CA ALA A 130 3.94 -9.38 10.91
C ALA A 130 3.95 -9.79 9.43
N LEU A 131 3.00 -10.65 9.01
CA LEU A 131 2.83 -11.03 7.61
C LEU A 131 2.47 -9.82 6.74
N GLY A 132 1.53 -8.97 7.17
CA GLY A 132 1.18 -7.74 6.45
C GLY A 132 2.35 -6.76 6.35
N ALA A 133 3.16 -6.61 7.40
CA ALA A 133 4.37 -5.78 7.37
C ALA A 133 5.40 -6.34 6.38
N LEU A 134 5.58 -7.66 6.34
CA LEU A 134 6.43 -8.32 5.37
C LEU A 134 5.92 -8.12 3.93
N GLN A 135 4.61 -8.21 3.70
CA GLN A 135 4.01 -7.88 2.40
C GLN A 135 4.28 -6.44 1.97
N GLY A 136 4.22 -5.48 2.90
CA GLY A 136 4.61 -4.09 2.64
C GLY A 136 6.08 -3.94 2.27
N ALA A 137 6.98 -4.65 2.96
CA ALA A 137 8.41 -4.67 2.65
C ALA A 137 8.69 -5.30 1.27
N LEU A 138 7.98 -6.37 0.92
CA LEU A 138 8.05 -6.99 -0.41
C LEU A 138 7.54 -6.04 -1.50
N GLY A 139 6.43 -5.33 -1.26
CA GLY A 139 5.90 -4.33 -2.18
C GLY A 139 6.91 -3.20 -2.46
N TRP A 140 7.62 -2.74 -1.43
CA TRP A 140 8.72 -1.79 -1.61
C TRP A 140 9.84 -2.34 -2.48
N TYR A 141 10.28 -3.56 -2.19
CA TYR A 141 11.33 -4.23 -2.96
C TYR A 141 10.94 -4.40 -4.45
N MET A 142 9.67 -4.69 -4.73
CA MET A 142 9.16 -4.77 -6.10
C MET A 142 9.33 -3.44 -6.86
N VAL A 143 8.96 -2.32 -6.24
CA VAL A 143 9.14 -0.97 -6.85
C VAL A 143 10.61 -0.71 -7.12
N GLN A 144 11.48 -0.91 -6.12
CA GLN A 144 12.92 -0.66 -6.29
C GLN A 144 13.51 -1.49 -7.43
N SER A 145 13.09 -2.74 -7.57
CA SER A 145 13.58 -3.62 -8.63
C SER A 145 13.08 -3.27 -10.03
N GLY A 146 11.87 -2.71 -10.16
CA GLY A 146 11.31 -2.26 -11.44
C GLY A 146 12.02 -1.02 -12.00
N LEU A 147 12.74 -0.29 -11.15
CA LEU A 147 13.54 0.87 -11.54
C LEU A 147 14.91 0.50 -12.12
N VAL A 148 15.40 -0.73 -11.90
CA VAL A 148 16.78 -1.13 -12.24
C VAL A 148 16.84 -2.03 -13.48
N ASP A 149 16.04 -3.11 -13.56
CA ASP A 149 16.36 -4.21 -14.50
C ASP A 149 15.27 -4.58 -15.53
N ASN A 150 13.98 -4.30 -15.28
CA ASN A 150 12.89 -4.57 -16.24
C ASN A 150 11.55 -4.00 -15.72
N PRO A 151 10.74 -3.24 -16.50
CA PRO A 151 9.43 -2.74 -16.05
C PRO A 151 8.38 -3.86 -15.83
N ARG A 152 8.66 -5.10 -16.26
CA ARG A 152 7.80 -6.24 -15.94
C ARG A 152 8.28 -6.94 -14.67
N VAL A 153 7.43 -6.90 -13.64
CA VAL A 153 7.59 -7.72 -12.45
C VAL A 153 7.57 -9.20 -12.87
N SER A 154 8.70 -9.89 -12.69
CA SER A 154 8.82 -11.34 -12.90
C SER A 154 7.69 -12.08 -12.17
N GLN A 155 7.01 -12.99 -12.88
CA GLN A 155 5.89 -13.81 -12.40
C GLN A 155 6.21 -14.51 -11.06
N TYR A 156 7.49 -14.85 -10.81
CA TYR A 156 7.94 -15.47 -9.57
C TYR A 156 7.78 -14.59 -8.31
N ARG A 157 7.91 -13.27 -8.44
CA ARG A 157 7.74 -12.34 -7.31
C ARG A 157 6.28 -12.11 -6.96
N LEU A 158 5.38 -12.26 -7.93
CA LEU A 158 3.94 -12.19 -7.72
C LEU A 158 3.42 -13.41 -6.94
N THR A 159 3.95 -14.60 -7.22
CA THR A 159 3.59 -15.83 -6.49
C THR A 159 4.10 -15.81 -5.05
N ALA A 160 5.28 -15.25 -4.80
CA ALA A 160 5.81 -15.07 -3.45
C ALA A 160 5.03 -14.02 -2.62
N HIS A 161 4.29 -13.11 -3.28
CA HIS A 161 3.47 -12.09 -2.62
C HIS A 161 2.07 -12.60 -2.21
N LEU A 162 1.62 -13.71 -2.80
CA LEU A 162 0.31 -14.33 -2.55
C LEU A 162 0.36 -15.48 -1.53
N GLY A 163 1.52 -15.78 -0.96
CA GLY A 163 1.74 -16.82 0.06
C GLY A 163 1.61 -16.31 1.49
#